data_AF-V9E2Y5-F1
#
_entry.id   AF-V9E2Y5-F1
#
_cell.length_a   1.000
_cell.length_b   1.000
_cell.length_c   1.000
_cell.angle_alpha   90.00
_cell.angle_beta   90.00
_cell.angle_gamma   90.00
#
_symmetry.space_group_name_H-M   'P 1'
#
loop_
_entity.id
_entity.type
_entity.pdbx_description
1 polymer ?
#
loop_
_entity_poly.entity_id
_entity_poly.type
_entity_poly.pdbx_seq_one_letter_code
_entity_poly.pdbx_strand_id
1 'polypeptide(L)'
;MRDATVASTGTLILWVSQKASNRYAWVRWVIMGNLPFSFCESNETRRYTNLNPISEEALTAIMEAVMKAVEKAIGDEMSDNFGLVLDG
;
A
#
# COMPACT_ATOMS: atom_id res chain seq x y z
N MET A 1 -30.54 -0.59 -14.41
CA MET A 1 -30.22 -1.99 -14.74
C MET A 1 -28.74 -2.09 -15.12
N ARG A 2 -27.83 -2.03 -14.13
CA ARG A 2 -26.37 -2.18 -14.34
C ARG A 2 -25.73 -3.20 -13.39
N ASP A 3 -26.52 -3.89 -12.58
CA ASP A 3 -26.04 -4.69 -11.46
C ASP A 3 -25.82 -6.17 -11.75
N ALA A 4 -26.15 -6.66 -12.94
CA ALA A 4 -26.08 -8.11 -13.22
C ALA A 4 -24.76 -8.56 -13.90
N THR A 5 -24.01 -7.67 -14.56
CA THR A 5 -22.87 -8.10 -15.41
C THR A 5 -21.53 -8.08 -14.66
N VAL A 6 -21.39 -7.29 -13.59
CA VAL A 6 -20.12 -7.16 -12.84
C VAL A 6 -19.87 -8.37 -11.94
N ALA A 7 -20.93 -9.05 -11.48
CA ALA A 7 -20.83 -10.20 -10.59
C ALA A 7 -20.22 -11.45 -11.26
N SER A 8 -20.13 -11.49 -12.60
CA SER A 8 -19.69 -12.69 -13.32
C SER A 8 -18.17 -12.88 -13.41
N THR A 9 -17.36 -11.87 -13.06
CA THR A 9 -15.88 -11.94 -13.15
C THR A 9 -15.20 -12.23 -11.81
N GLY A 10 -15.96 -12.37 -10.71
CA GLY A 10 -15.42 -12.63 -9.37
C GLY A 10 -14.44 -11.58 -8.84
N THR A 11 -14.28 -10.43 -9.52
CA THR A 11 -13.19 -9.49 -9.28
C THR A 11 -13.72 -8.18 -8.72
N LEU A 12 -13.35 -7.88 -7.46
CA LEU A 12 -13.73 -6.64 -6.77
C LEU A 12 -13.00 -5.39 -7.29
N ILE A 13 -12.03 -5.53 -8.21
CA ILE A 13 -11.23 -4.41 -8.76
C ILE A 13 -12.11 -3.32 -9.37
N LEU A 14 -13.24 -3.66 -9.97
CA LEU A 14 -14.17 -2.69 -10.56
C LEU A 14 -14.82 -1.76 -9.52
N TRP A 15 -14.79 -2.14 -8.24
CA TRP A 15 -15.34 -1.37 -7.12
C TRP A 15 -14.27 -0.54 -6.39
N VAL A 16 -13.00 -0.71 -6.73
CA VAL A 16 -11.90 0.02 -6.12
C VAL A 16 -11.70 1.34 -6.85
N SER A 17 -11.70 2.45 -6.10
CA SER A 17 -11.44 3.77 -6.70
C SER A 17 -10.03 3.83 -7.30
N GLN A 18 -9.89 4.53 -8.44
CA GLN A 18 -8.58 4.72 -9.09
C GLN A 18 -7.54 5.34 -8.15
N LYS A 19 -7.98 6.22 -7.24
CA LYS A 19 -7.12 6.84 -6.21
C LYS A 19 -6.59 5.80 -5.23
N ALA A 20 -7.42 4.86 -4.77
CA ALA A 20 -6.99 3.78 -3.90
C ALA A 20 -6.03 2.82 -4.62
N SER A 21 -6.33 2.46 -5.87
CA SER A 21 -5.45 1.63 -6.71
C SER A 21 -4.08 2.27 -6.91
N ASN A 22 -4.02 3.58 -7.18
CA ASN A 22 -2.77 4.31 -7.34
C ASN A 22 -1.92 4.31 -6.06
N ARG A 23 -2.55 4.55 -4.91
CA ARG A 23 -1.87 4.53 -3.61
C ARG A 23 -1.32 3.14 -3.30
N TYR A 24 -2.13 2.10 -3.53
CA TYR A 24 -1.69 0.72 -3.33
C TYR A 24 -0.49 0.37 -4.23
N ALA A 25 -0.53 0.76 -5.50
CA ALA A 25 0.58 0.50 -6.43
C ALA A 25 1.89 1.17 -5.98
N TRP A 26 1.84 2.43 -5.52
CA TRP A 26 3.02 3.12 -4.97
C TRP A 26 3.59 2.42 -3.73
N VAL A 27 2.73 2.10 -2.76
CA VAL A 27 3.14 1.39 -1.52
C VAL A 27 3.76 0.04 -1.87
N ARG A 28 3.10 -0.75 -2.71
CA ARG A 28 3.60 -2.07 -3.13
C ARG A 28 4.97 -1.96 -3.78
N TRP A 29 5.17 -1.00 -4.67
CA TRP A 29 6.44 -0.84 -5.37
C TRP A 29 7.57 -0.50 -4.39
N VAL A 30 7.34 0.46 -3.50
CA VAL A 30 8.35 0.91 -2.54
C VAL A 30 8.74 -0.20 -1.56
N ILE A 31 7.76 -0.96 -1.04
CA ILE A 31 8.04 -2.08 -0.12
C ILE A 31 8.77 -3.21 -0.85
N MET A 32 8.22 -3.69 -1.98
CA MET A 32 8.77 -4.85 -2.68
C MET A 32 10.13 -4.55 -3.32
N GLY A 33 10.37 -3.30 -3.70
CA GLY A 33 11.65 -2.85 -4.26
C GLY A 33 12.66 -2.39 -3.21
N ASN A 34 12.28 -2.36 -1.92
CA ASN A 34 13.07 -1.77 -0.84
C ASN A 34 13.65 -0.38 -1.21
N LEU A 35 12.78 0.50 -1.72
CA LEU A 35 13.16 1.81 -2.25
C LEU A 35 12.93 2.92 -1.22
N PRO A 36 13.69 4.04 -1.27
CA PRO A 36 13.41 5.19 -0.42
C PRO A 36 12.07 5.84 -0.78
N PHE A 37 11.41 6.52 0.16
CA PHE A 37 10.11 7.17 -0.10
C PHE A 37 10.23 8.33 -1.10
N SER A 38 11.35 9.04 -1.11
CA SER A 38 11.71 10.04 -2.12
C SER A 38 11.71 9.51 -3.57
N PHE A 39 11.72 8.18 -3.76
CA PHE A 39 11.61 7.54 -5.08
C PHE A 39 10.38 7.99 -5.87
N CYS A 40 9.24 8.23 -5.20
CA CYS A 40 8.01 8.64 -5.86
C CYS A 40 8.07 10.07 -6.46
N GLU A 41 9.03 10.88 -6.01
CA GLU A 41 9.24 12.25 -6.49
C GLU A 41 10.35 12.39 -7.51
N SER A 42 11.18 11.35 -7.69
CA SER A 42 12.24 11.34 -8.68
C SER A 42 11.71 11.64 -10.08
N ASN A 43 12.39 12.56 -10.78
CA ASN A 43 12.03 12.94 -12.14
C ASN A 43 12.09 11.75 -13.11
N GLU A 44 13.10 10.89 -12.97
CA GLU A 44 13.21 9.68 -13.80
C GLU A 44 12.07 8.70 -13.49
N THR A 45 11.73 8.48 -12.22
CA THR A 45 10.60 7.63 -11.85
C THR A 45 9.30 8.18 -12.44
N ARG A 46 9.05 9.48 -12.32
CA ARG A 46 7.86 10.15 -12.88
C ARG A 46 7.81 10.08 -14.41
N ARG A 47 8.96 10.06 -15.08
CA ARG A 47 9.07 9.92 -16.53
C ARG A 47 8.71 8.52 -17.02
N TYR A 48 9.03 7.48 -16.26
CA TYR A 48 8.84 6.09 -16.69
C TYR A 48 7.64 5.38 -16.06
N THR A 49 7.01 5.95 -15.04
CA THR A 49 5.81 5.39 -14.40
C THR A 49 4.51 5.86 -15.07
N ASN A 50 3.49 5.01 -15.05
CA ASN A 50 2.11 5.37 -15.40
C ASN A 50 1.26 5.68 -14.16
N LEU A 51 1.86 5.68 -12.96
CA LEU A 51 1.16 6.04 -11.73
C LEU A 51 0.99 7.55 -11.63
N ASN A 52 -0.17 7.98 -11.13
CA ASN A 52 -0.39 9.39 -10.83
C ASN A 52 0.63 9.83 -9.77
N PRO A 53 1.31 10.98 -9.98
CA PRO A 53 2.30 11.49 -9.05
C PRO A 53 1.74 11.60 -7.63
N ILE A 54 2.56 11.23 -6.66
CA ILE A 54 2.33 11.44 -5.24
C ILE A 54 3.56 12.15 -4.66
N SER A 55 3.37 12.86 -3.55
CA SER A 55 4.49 13.43 -2.80
C SER A 55 5.05 12.42 -1.82
N GLU A 56 6.30 12.61 -1.42
CA GLU A 56 6.95 11.77 -0.41
C GLU A 56 6.19 11.81 0.91
N GLU A 57 5.68 12.97 1.31
CA GLU A 57 4.91 13.14 2.55
C GLU A 57 3.60 12.36 2.50
N ALA A 58 2.91 12.40 1.36
CA ALA A 58 1.66 11.68 1.19
C ALA A 58 1.90 10.16 1.17
N LEU A 59 2.98 9.69 0.56
CA LEU A 59 3.37 8.27 0.59
C LEU A 59 3.74 7.84 2.02
N THR A 60 4.50 8.66 2.74
CA THR A 60 4.89 8.41 4.14
C THR A 60 3.66 8.27 5.04
N ALA A 61 2.71 9.19 4.96
CA ALA A 61 1.47 9.12 5.73
C ALA A 61 0.63 7.86 5.43
N ILE A 62 0.63 7.40 4.17
CA ILE A 62 -0.01 6.13 3.80
C ILE A 62 0.75 4.96 4.43
N MET A 63 2.08 4.97 4.39
CA MET A 63 2.90 3.91 4.97
C MET A 63 2.72 3.80 6.48
N GLU A 64 2.63 4.93 7.19
CA GLU A 64 2.30 4.96 8.62
C GLU A 64 0.93 4.33 8.91
N ALA A 65 -0.06 4.59 8.07
CA ALA A 65 -1.38 3.98 8.20
C ALA A 65 -1.33 2.46 7.95
N VAL A 66 -0.53 2.01 6.98
CA VAL A 66 -0.30 0.58 6.71
C VAL A 66 0.42 -0.07 7.89
N MET A 67 1.46 0.57 8.43
CA MET A 67 2.21 0.09 9.59
C MET A 67 1.27 -0.13 10.79
N LYS A 68 0.44 0.85 11.14
CA LYS A 68 -0.55 0.72 12.22
C LYS A 68 -1.55 -0.42 12.00
N ALA A 69 -1.98 -0.61 10.75
CA ALA A 69 -2.89 -1.70 10.40
C ALA A 69 -2.21 -3.07 10.55
N VAL A 70 -0.93 -3.17 10.17
CA VAL A 70 -0.12 -4.39 10.30
C VAL A 70 0.19 -4.67 11.77
N GLU A 71 0.60 -3.67 12.56
CA GLU A 71 0.81 -3.79 14.01
C GLU A 71 -0.44 -4.30 14.71
N LYS A 72 -1.61 -3.77 14.35
CA LYS A 72 -2.89 -4.24 14.89
C LYS A 72 -3.16 -5.69 14.50
N ALA A 73 -2.98 -6.05 13.22
CA ALA A 73 -3.21 -7.41 12.76
C ALA A 73 -2.28 -8.43 13.43
N ILE A 74 -1.00 -8.06 13.63
CA ILE A 74 -0.04 -8.85 14.39
C ILE A 74 -0.50 -8.97 15.84
N GLY A 75 -0.92 -7.86 16.47
CA GLY A 75 -1.42 -7.86 17.85
C GLY A 75 -2.65 -8.76 18.04
N ASP A 76 -3.55 -8.81 17.05
CA ASP A 76 -4.73 -9.68 17.06
C ASP A 76 -4.34 -11.18 16.91
N GLU A 77 -3.19 -11.49 16.30
CA GLU A 77 -2.67 -12.86 16.13
C GLU A 77 -1.72 -13.30 17.27
N MET A 78 -1.14 -12.35 18.00
CA MET A 78 -0.13 -12.60 19.02
C MET A 78 -0.72 -13.25 20.28
N SER A 79 0.02 -14.19 20.87
CA SER A 79 -0.35 -14.79 22.16
C SER A 79 -0.02 -13.87 23.34
N ASP A 80 -0.76 -14.00 24.46
CA ASP A 80 -0.50 -13.29 25.72
C ASP A 80 0.94 -13.50 26.25
N ASN A 81 1.55 -14.63 25.90
CA ASN A 81 2.95 -14.94 26.18
C ASN A 81 3.77 -14.77 24.90
N PHE A 82 4.61 -13.75 24.85
CA PHE A 82 5.58 -13.55 23.77
C PHE A 82 6.97 -13.22 24.32
N GLY A 83 8.01 -13.54 23.54
CA GLY A 83 9.40 -13.21 23.85
C GLY A 83 9.91 -12.07 22.97
N LEU A 84 10.66 -11.14 23.54
CA LEU A 84 11.34 -10.06 22.82
C LEU A 84 12.82 -10.44 22.65
N VAL A 85 13.32 -10.45 21.42
CA VAL A 85 14.75 -10.57 21.12
C VAL A 85 15.25 -9.21 20.65
N LEU A 86 16.23 -8.66 21.36
CA LEU A 86 16.87 -7.39 21.03
C LEU A 86 18.21 -7.67 20.38
N ASP A 87 18.43 -7.12 19.19
CA ASP A 87 19.75 -7.06 18.55
C ASP A 87 20.47 -5.80 19.06
N GLY A 88 21.71 -5.97 19.51
CA GLY A 88 22.48 -4.95 20.23
C GLY A 88 23.38 -4.11 19.34
#